data_AF-F9X508-F1
#
_entry.id   AF-F9X508-F1
#
_cell.length_a   1.000
_cell.length_b   1.000
_cell.length_c   1.000
_cell.angle_alpha   90.00
_cell.angle_beta   90.00
_cell.angle_gamma   90.00
#
_symmetry.space_group_name_H-M   'P 1'
#
loop_
_entity.id
_entity.type
_entity.pdbx_description
1 polymer ?
#
loop_
_entity_poly.entity_id
_entity_poly.type
_entity_poly.pdbx_seq_one_letter_code
_entity_poly.pdbx_strand_id
1 'polypeptide(L)'
;MVTPFTTFSPREHRDTSDTDYSILANFGAGCWLVLPKLQLRVHLQPYDLVIFQTNSLTHATAAVDGDCEADQRWSLSYYQRKAVRNDCLGASPTYAANGQEM
;
A
#
# COMPACT_ATOMS: atom_id res chain seq x y z
N MET A 1 -7.52 -8.18 3.56
CA MET A 1 -8.55 -7.12 3.59
C MET A 1 -8.56 -6.42 2.25
N VAL A 2 -9.68 -5.80 1.87
CA VAL A 2 -9.81 -5.02 0.64
C VAL A 2 -10.54 -3.72 0.97
N THR A 3 -10.01 -2.59 0.51
CA THR A 3 -10.63 -1.27 0.68
C THR A 3 -10.77 -0.58 -0.68
N PRO A 4 -12.00 -0.21 -1.09
CA PRO A 4 -12.22 0.58 -2.29
C PRO A 4 -11.97 2.06 -2.04
N PHE A 5 -11.43 2.74 -3.05
CA PHE A 5 -11.29 4.20 -3.09
C PHE A 5 -11.93 4.71 -4.38
N THR A 6 -12.84 5.69 -4.26
CA THR A 6 -13.50 6.34 -5.41
C THR A 6 -12.76 7.58 -5.88
N THR A 7 -11.58 7.86 -5.32
CA THR A 7 -10.76 9.03 -5.66
C THR A 7 -9.31 8.80 -5.22
N PHE A 8 -8.49 9.85 -5.29
CA PHE A 8 -7.10 9.88 -4.90
C PHE A 8 -6.91 9.95 -3.38
N SER A 9 -5.76 9.45 -2.90
CA SER A 9 -5.19 9.72 -1.58
C SER A 9 -4.06 10.78 -1.69
N PRO A 10 -4.41 12.09 -1.79
CA PRO A 10 -3.43 13.14 -2.12
C PRO A 10 -2.47 13.46 -0.98
N ARG A 11 -2.82 13.11 0.26
CA ARG A 11 -1.97 13.33 1.43
C ARG A 11 -0.94 12.23 1.52
N GLU A 12 0.34 12.60 1.61
CA GLU A 12 1.42 11.67 1.91
C GLU A 12 1.20 10.93 3.24
N HIS A 13 1.27 9.61 3.19
CA HIS A 13 1.06 8.76 4.36
C HIS A 13 1.86 7.44 4.28
N ARG A 14 1.80 6.67 5.37
CA ARG A 14 2.29 5.30 5.47
C ARG A 14 1.26 4.47 6.21
N ASP A 15 1.03 3.26 5.76
CA ASP A 15 0.09 2.34 6.39
C ASP A 15 0.79 1.52 7.47
N THR A 16 1.10 2.16 8.60
CA THR A 16 1.96 1.56 9.66
C THR A 16 1.33 0.32 10.31
N SER A 17 0.02 0.14 10.19
CA SER A 17 -0.73 -1.02 10.68
C SER A 17 -0.76 -2.20 9.70
N ASP A 18 -0.24 -2.05 8.48
CA ASP A 18 -0.23 -3.09 7.45
C ASP A 18 1.04 -3.93 7.49
N THR A 19 0.94 -5.18 7.06
CA THR A 19 2.08 -6.09 6.86
C THR A 19 2.96 -5.64 5.70
N ASP A 20 3.95 -6.45 5.35
CA ASP A 20 5.08 -6.05 4.49
C ASP A 20 4.67 -5.60 3.08
N TYR A 21 3.69 -6.23 2.43
CA TYR A 21 3.27 -5.87 1.08
C TYR A 21 1.76 -5.65 0.99
N SER A 22 1.41 -4.64 0.19
CA SER A 22 0.04 -4.32 -0.21
C SER A 22 -0.02 -4.21 -1.74
N ILE A 23 -1.20 -4.43 -2.29
CA ILE A 23 -1.48 -4.35 -3.73
C ILE A 23 -2.44 -3.20 -3.97
N LEU A 24 -2.07 -2.28 -4.87
CA LEU A 24 -2.96 -1.26 -5.38
C LEU A 24 -3.35 -1.62 -6.81
N ALA A 25 -4.65 -1.80 -7.04
CA ALA A 25 -5.23 -1.99 -8.37
C ALA A 25 -5.92 -0.70 -8.82
N ASN A 26 -5.48 -0.13 -9.95
CA ASN A 26 -5.96 1.16 -10.46
C ASN A 26 -6.98 0.96 -11.60
N PHE A 27 -8.08 1.70 -11.60
CA PHE A 27 -9.16 1.57 -12.59
C PHE A 27 -9.78 2.92 -12.95
N GLY A 28 -10.57 2.94 -14.02
CA GLY A 28 -11.28 4.13 -14.50
C GLY A 28 -10.35 5.08 -15.25
N ALA A 29 -9.46 5.75 -14.53
CA ALA A 29 -8.52 6.73 -15.09
C ALA A 29 -7.09 6.55 -14.56
N GLY A 30 -6.15 7.24 -15.20
CA GLY A 30 -4.74 7.20 -14.82
C GLY A 30 -4.48 7.89 -13.48
N CYS A 31 -3.35 7.55 -12.85
CA CYS A 31 -2.89 8.31 -11.69
C CYS A 31 -1.37 8.30 -11.54
N TRP A 32 -0.86 9.27 -10.80
CA TRP A 32 0.49 9.22 -10.27
C TRP A 32 0.49 8.51 -8.93
N LEU A 33 1.22 7.41 -8.82
CA LEU A 33 1.72 6.93 -7.53
C LEU A 33 3.00 7.70 -7.20
N VAL A 34 2.94 8.53 -6.17
CA VAL A 34 4.05 9.39 -5.73
C VAL A 34 4.77 8.71 -4.57
N LEU A 35 6.08 8.52 -4.72
CA LEU A 35 6.98 7.93 -3.73
C LEU A 35 8.05 8.98 -3.35
N PRO A 36 7.71 9.97 -2.52
CA PRO A 36 8.51 11.18 -2.31
C PRO A 36 9.94 10.89 -1.82
N LYS A 37 10.11 9.92 -0.91
CA LYS A 37 11.44 9.55 -0.40
C LYS A 37 12.36 8.95 -1.46
N LEU A 38 11.79 8.37 -2.51
CA LEU A 38 12.53 7.82 -3.64
C LEU A 38 12.66 8.83 -4.80
N GLN A 39 12.09 10.04 -4.65
CA GLN A 39 11.99 11.05 -5.71
C GLN A 39 11.40 10.46 -7.00
N LEU A 40 10.46 9.51 -6.85
CA LEU A 40 9.89 8.74 -7.94
C LEU A 40 8.39 9.02 -8.04
N ARG A 41 7.91 9.15 -9.27
CA ARG A 41 6.49 9.10 -9.61
C ARG A 41 6.30 8.00 -10.64
N VAL A 42 5.35 7.11 -10.38
CA VAL A 42 4.99 6.03 -11.31
C VAL A 42 3.64 6.38 -11.92
N HIS A 43 3.57 6.42 -13.25
CA HIS A 43 2.31 6.64 -13.95
C HIS A 43 1.57 5.30 -14.02
N LEU A 44 0.45 5.18 -13.33
CA LEU A 44 -0.41 4.02 -13.38
C LEU A 44 -1.53 4.26 -14.36
N GLN A 45 -1.68 3.37 -15.32
CA GLN A 45 -2.82 3.30 -16.23
C GLN A 45 -3.98 2.55 -15.58
N PRO A 46 -5.21 2.66 -16.12
CA PRO A 46 -6.27 1.72 -15.79
C PRO A 46 -5.81 0.28 -16.00
N TYR A 47 -6.17 -0.60 -15.07
CA TYR A 47 -5.81 -2.02 -14.97
C TYR A 47 -4.37 -2.32 -14.52
N ASP A 48 -3.55 -1.30 -14.23
CA ASP A 48 -2.25 -1.52 -13.61
C ASP A 48 -2.39 -1.99 -12.16
N LEU A 49 -1.46 -2.88 -11.79
CA LEU A 49 -1.28 -3.40 -10.44
C LEU A 49 0.09 -3.02 -9.93
N VAL A 50 0.15 -2.46 -8.72
CA VAL A 50 1.41 -2.18 -8.03
C VAL A 50 1.45 -2.95 -6.73
N ILE A 51 2.56 -3.63 -6.49
CA ILE A 51 2.86 -4.32 -5.23
C ILE A 51 4.03 -3.61 -4.57
N PHE A 52 3.82 -3.07 -3.37
CA PHE A 52 4.86 -2.34 -2.67
C PHE A 52 4.62 -2.31 -1.16
N GLN A 53 5.64 -1.91 -0.41
CA GLN A 53 5.62 -1.89 1.04
C GLN A 53 5.00 -0.60 1.57
N THR A 54 3.66 -0.52 1.62
CA THR A 54 2.91 0.67 2.07
C THR A 54 3.21 1.07 3.51
N ASN A 55 3.68 0.11 4.33
CA ASN A 55 4.07 0.33 5.72
C ASN A 55 5.46 0.99 5.89
N SER A 56 6.33 0.87 4.87
CA SER A 56 7.72 1.33 4.89
C SER A 56 7.90 2.59 4.04
N LEU A 57 7.24 2.62 2.89
CA LEU A 57 7.34 3.69 1.90
C LEU A 57 6.25 4.73 2.12
N THR A 58 6.65 5.98 2.36
CA THR A 58 5.75 7.12 2.28
C THR A 58 5.23 7.23 0.86
N HIS A 59 3.91 7.35 0.69
CA HIS A 59 3.27 7.37 -0.61
C HIS A 59 2.00 8.23 -0.64
N ALA A 60 1.58 8.61 -1.83
CA ALA A 60 0.32 9.29 -2.14
C ALA A 60 -0.12 8.94 -3.57
N THR A 61 -1.39 9.11 -3.89
CA THR A 61 -1.86 9.11 -5.29
C THR A 61 -2.33 10.50 -5.68
N ALA A 62 -2.05 10.92 -6.91
CA ALA A 62 -2.48 12.20 -7.44
C ALA A 62 -3.03 12.07 -8.86
N ALA A 63 -3.87 13.00 -9.26
CA ALA A 63 -4.35 13.12 -10.64
C ALA A 63 -3.19 13.40 -11.59
N VAL A 64 -3.33 12.94 -12.83
CA VAL A 64 -2.40 13.28 -13.92
C VAL A 64 -2.80 14.65 -14.46
N ASP A 65 -1.83 15.55 -14.61
CA ASP A 65 -2.10 16.91 -15.06
C ASP A 65 -2.73 16.89 -16.46
N GLY A 66 -3.90 17.52 -16.59
CA GLY A 66 -4.65 17.58 -17.85
C GLY A 66 -5.50 16.35 -18.17
N ASP A 67 -5.59 15.36 -17.28
CA ASP A 67 -6.50 14.22 -17.45
C ASP A 67 -7.95 14.65 -17.16
N CYS A 68 -8.77 14.70 -18.21
CA CYS A 68 -10.19 15.08 -18.12
C CYS A 68 -11.06 13.99 -17.49
N GLU A 69 -10.56 12.75 -17.39
CA GLU A 69 -11.29 11.62 -16.82
C GLU A 69 -10.88 11.33 -15.36
N ALA A 70 -10.09 12.21 -14.73
CA ALA A 70 -9.55 11.99 -13.40
C ALA A 70 -10.62 11.73 -12.32
N ASP A 71 -11.84 12.23 -12.51
CA ASP A 71 -12.99 12.01 -11.64
C ASP A 71 -13.59 10.61 -11.75
N GLN A 72 -13.31 9.88 -12.83
CA GLN A 72 -13.71 8.48 -13.02
C GLN A 72 -12.76 7.49 -12.34
N ARG A 73 -11.65 7.96 -11.77
CA ARG A 73 -10.69 7.08 -11.12
C ARG A 73 -11.28 6.39 -9.90
N TRP A 74 -11.12 5.08 -9.85
CA TRP A 74 -11.29 4.30 -8.63
C TRP A 74 -10.20 3.25 -8.48
N SER A 75 -10.01 2.73 -7.27
CA SER A 75 -8.97 1.74 -7.00
C SER A 75 -9.37 0.79 -5.89
N LEU A 76 -8.72 -0.37 -5.86
CA LEU A 76 -8.83 -1.35 -4.79
C LEU A 76 -7.45 -1.51 -4.15
N SER A 77 -7.39 -1.34 -2.83
CA SER A 77 -6.21 -1.68 -2.04
C SER A 77 -6.42 -3.01 -1.34
N TYR A 78 -5.54 -3.97 -1.61
CA TYR A 78 -5.48 -5.26 -0.95
C TYR A 78 -4.30 -5.28 0.01
N TYR A 79 -4.58 -5.52 1.29
CA TYR A 79 -3.56 -5.51 2.33
C TYR A 79 -3.94 -6.45 3.47
N GLN A 80 -2.96 -6.78 4.31
CA GLN A 80 -3.19 -7.52 5.54
C GLN A 80 -2.78 -6.66 6.72
N ARG A 81 -3.64 -6.56 7.74
CA ARG A 81 -3.30 -5.85 8.99
C ARG A 81 -2.38 -6.72 9.83
N LYS A 82 -1.36 -6.11 10.46
CA LYS A 82 -0.44 -6.78 11.38
C LYS A 82 -1.17 -7.56 12.49
N ALA A 83 -2.21 -6.95 13.06
CA ALA A 83 -3.04 -7.58 14.10
C ALA A 83 -3.62 -8.92 13.62
N VAL A 84 -4.28 -8.92 12.45
CA VAL A 84 -4.89 -10.13 11.88
C VAL A 84 -3.83 -11.20 11.56
N ARG A 85 -2.67 -10.80 11.03
CA ARG A 85 -1.57 -11.75 10.76
C ARG A 85 -1.06 -12.37 12.06
N ASN A 86 -0.85 -11.57 13.10
CA ASN A 86 -0.34 -12.03 14.39
C ASN A 86 -1.34 -12.94 15.11
N ASP A 87 -2.64 -12.66 14.98
CA ASP A 87 -3.70 -13.52 15.52
C ASP A 87 -3.72 -14.88 14.80
N CYS A 88 -3.57 -14.89 13.47
CA CYS A 88 -3.56 -16.12 12.67
C CYS A 88 -2.28 -16.95 12.82
N LEU A 89 -1.14 -16.31 13.07
CA LEU A 89 0.16 -16.99 13.25
C LEU A 89 0.39 -17.45 14.69
N GLY A 90 -0.53 -17.12 15.62
CA GLY A 90 -0.29 -17.18 17.05
C GLY A 90 0.79 -16.18 17.45
N ALA A 91 0.82 -15.82 18.74
CA ALA A 91 2.03 -15.22 19.31
C ALA A 91 3.22 -16.10 18.87
N SER A 92 4.10 -15.56 18.03
CA SER A 92 5.32 -16.28 17.68
C SER A 92 5.96 -16.72 19.00
N PRO A 93 6.36 -18.00 19.15
CA PRO A 93 7.13 -18.37 20.33
C PRO A 93 8.33 -17.43 20.35
N THR A 94 8.44 -16.64 21.41
CA THR A 94 9.68 -15.96 21.74
C THR A 94 10.72 -17.07 21.84
N TYR A 95 11.51 -17.26 20.79
CA TYR A 95 12.76 -17.99 20.94
C TYR A 95 13.58 -17.15 21.90
N ALA A 96 13.55 -17.52 23.17
CA ALA A 96 14.54 -17.06 24.12
C ALA A 96 15.88 -17.44 23.50
N ALA A 97 16.68 -16.42 23.20
CA ALA A 97 18.09 -16.59 22.89
C ALA A 97 18.81 -17.02 24.18
N ASN A 98 18.45 -18.19 24.70
CA ASN A 98 19.18 -18.83 25.77
C ASN A 98 20.23 -19.70 25.09
N GLY A 99 21.30 -19.03 24.66
CA GLY A 99 22.60 -19.67 24.64
C GLY A 99 22.96 -20.00 26.09
N GLN A 100 22.60 -21.19 26.54
CA GLN A 100 23.29 -21.85 27.64
C GLN A 100 23.12 -23.37 27.51
N GLU A 101 24.27 -24.01 27.32
CA GLU A 101 24.50 -25.44 27.34
C GLU A 101 24.04 -26.08 28.65
N MET A 102 23.50 -27.29 28.56
CA MET A 102 23.82 -28.42 29.44
C MET A 102 23.94 -29.67 28.60
#